data_AF-A0A166IJ58-F1
#
_entry.id   AF-A0A166IJ58-F1
#
_cell.length_a   1.000
_cell.length_b   1.000
_cell.length_c   1.000
_cell.angle_alpha   90.00
_cell.angle_beta   90.00
_cell.angle_gamma   90.00
#
_symmetry.space_group_name_H-M   'P 1'
#
loop_
_entity.id
_entity.type
_entity.pdbx_description
1 polymer ?
#
loop_
_entity_poly.entity_id
_entity_poly.type
_entity_poly.pdbx_seq_one_letter_code
_entity_poly.pdbx_strand_id
1 'polypeptide(L)' 'MKAPKTANRARPEEQGGHSGHLSSIADHLGDRLNTRVKVTLGARKGQMVIDFATIQDLNRILAEIGEPTEVSLAP' A
#
# COMPACT_ATOMS: atom_id res chain seq x y z
N MET A 1 27.99 -27.61 30.03
CA MET A 1 28.41 -26.29 29.52
C MET A 1 27.28 -25.75 28.64
N LYS A 2 26.76 -24.55 28.90
CA LYS A 2 25.62 -23.96 28.18
C LYS A 2 26.06 -22.77 27.31
N ALA A 3 25.44 -22.72 26.13
CA ALA A 3 25.17 -21.57 25.23
C ALA A 3 26.32 -20.99 24.38
N PRO A 4 26.04 -20.30 23.24
CA PRO A 4 24.73 -19.84 22.72
C PRO A 4 24.40 -20.17 21.24
N LYS A 5 23.10 -20.06 20.93
CA LYS A 5 22.52 -20.10 19.57
C LYS A 5 22.93 -18.86 18.77
N THR A 6 23.40 -19.08 17.56
CA THR A 6 23.84 -18.07 16.60
C THR A 6 22.71 -17.09 16.29
N ALA A 7 22.97 -15.81 16.53
CA ALA A 7 22.07 -14.70 16.26
C ALA A 7 21.66 -14.66 14.78
N ASN A 8 20.36 -14.61 14.54
CA ASN A 8 19.76 -14.34 13.24
C ASN A 8 20.24 -12.94 12.81
N ARG A 9 21.06 -12.86 11.76
CA ARG A 9 21.57 -11.62 11.21
C ARG A 9 20.39 -10.77 10.74
N ALA A 10 20.04 -9.77 11.55
CA ALA A 10 19.19 -8.68 11.12
C ALA A 10 19.80 -8.10 9.83
N ARG A 11 18.99 -8.07 8.77
CA ARG A 11 19.38 -7.63 7.44
C ARG A 11 19.74 -6.14 7.48
N PRO A 12 20.73 -5.67 6.73
CA PRO A 12 21.17 -4.28 6.76
C PRO A 12 20.04 -3.31 6.41
N GLU A 13 19.77 -2.40 7.33
CA GLU A 13 18.81 -1.32 7.21
C GLU A 13 19.40 -0.16 6.39
N GLU A 14 19.73 -0.36 5.11
CA GLU A 14 20.39 0.69 4.31
C GLU A 14 19.96 0.74 2.83
N GLN A 15 18.65 0.79 2.56
CA GLN A 15 18.10 1.15 1.23
C GLN A 15 16.82 2.01 1.37
N GLY A 16 16.89 3.14 2.10
CA GLY A 16 15.71 3.70 2.78
C GLY A 16 15.08 5.01 2.27
N GLY A 17 15.70 5.77 1.36
CA GLY A 17 15.27 7.16 1.11
C GLY A 17 13.87 7.30 0.48
N HIS A 18 13.62 6.55 -0.59
CA HIS A 18 12.33 6.57 -1.28
C HIS A 18 11.36 5.52 -0.75
N SER A 19 11.86 4.38 -0.29
CA SER A 19 11.03 3.28 0.23
C SER A 19 10.25 3.69 1.49
N GLY A 20 10.89 4.42 2.42
CA GLY A 20 10.22 4.89 3.63
C GLY A 20 9.11 5.91 3.34
N HIS A 21 9.38 6.89 2.47
CA HIS A 21 8.38 7.89 2.10
C HIS A 21 7.19 7.28 1.35
N LEU A 22 7.44 6.35 0.43
CA LEU A 22 6.39 5.64 -0.30
C LEU A 22 5.56 4.74 0.63
N SER A 23 6.18 4.13 1.65
CA SER A 23 5.47 3.35 2.66
C SER A 23 4.52 4.25 3.46
N SER A 24 4.99 5.42 3.91
CA SER A 24 4.14 6.37 4.65
C SER A 24 2.97 6.88 3.81
N ILE A 25 3.17 7.11 2.51
CA ILE A 25 2.08 7.44 1.58
C ILE A 25 1.09 6.27 1.48
N ALA A 26 1.59 5.03 1.35
CA ALA A 26 0.75 3.84 1.26
C ALA A 26 -0.08 3.65 2.54
N ASP A 27 0.52 3.83 3.71
CA ASP A 27 -0.16 3.70 5.01
C ASP A 27 -1.27 4.75 5.14
N HIS A 28 -0.96 6.02 4.85
CA HIS A 28 -1.94 7.10 4.93
C HIS A 28 -3.10 6.91 3.94
N LEU A 29 -2.82 6.45 2.72
CA LEU A 29 -3.87 6.11 1.75
C LEU A 29 -4.71 4.92 2.20
N GLY A 30 -4.08 3.88 2.77
CA GLY A 30 -4.77 2.72 3.30
C GLY A 30 -5.73 3.08 4.42
N ASP A 31 -5.30 3.93 5.36
CA ASP A 31 -6.12 4.41 6.46
C ASP A 31 -7.32 5.23 5.96
N ARG A 32 -7.09 6.19 5.05
CA ARG A 32 -8.17 7.03 4.49
C ARG A 32 -9.18 6.21 3.68
N LEU A 33 -8.70 5.24 2.89
CA LEU A 33 -9.55 4.44 2.03
C LEU A 33 -10.16 3.24 2.76
N ASN A 34 -9.70 2.93 3.97
CA ASN A 34 -9.99 1.70 4.71
C ASN A 34 -9.74 0.44 3.86
N THR A 35 -8.59 0.42 3.18
CA THR A 35 -8.16 -0.67 2.29
C THR A 35 -6.65 -0.89 2.40
N ARG A 36 -6.13 -1.97 1.81
CA ARG A 36 -4.70 -2.19 1.77
C ARG A 36 -4.11 -1.57 0.51
N VAL A 37 -3.24 -0.58 0.69
CA VAL A 37 -2.55 0.10 -0.41
C VAL A 37 -1.08 -0.29 -0.44
N LYS A 38 -0.53 -0.52 -1.63
CA LYS A 38 0.90 -0.72 -1.86
C LYS A 38 1.36 0.27 -2.92
N VAL A 39 2.43 1.00 -2.63
CA VAL A 39 3.05 1.94 -3.58
C VAL A 39 4.47 1.49 -3.86
N THR A 40 4.81 1.35 -5.13
CA THR A 40 6.17 1.05 -5.57
C THR A 40 6.60 2.06 -6.62
N LEU A 41 7.90 2.39 -6.63
CA LEU A 41 8.49 3.28 -7.62
C LEU A 41 9.63 2.53 -8.32
N GLY A 42 9.40 2.16 -9.58
CA GLY A 42 10.43 1.62 -10.45
C GLY A 42 11.10 2.73 -11.25
N ALA A 43 12.19 2.40 -11.96
CA ALA A 43 13.02 3.37 -12.69
C ALA A 43 12.26 4.19 -13.77
N ARG A 44 11.11 3.71 -14.24
CA ARG A 44 10.32 4.34 -15.31
C ARG A 44 8.87 4.63 -14.96
N LYS A 45 8.34 3.98 -13.92
CA LYS A 45 6.92 4.09 -13.55
C LYS A 45 6.74 3.89 -12.05
N GLY A 46 5.85 4.69 -11.48
CA GLY A 46 5.23 4.39 -10.19
C GLY A 46 4.05 3.43 -10.41
N GLN A 47 3.81 2.57 -9.44
CA GLN A 47 2.64 1.71 -9.41
C GLN A 47 1.99 1.78 -8.02
N MET A 48 0.66 1.93 -8.01
CA MET A 48 -0.17 1.85 -6.82
C MET A 48 -1.14 0.69 -7.00
N VAL A 49 -1.21 -0.20 -6.01
CA VAL A 49 -2.13 -1.34 -5.98
C VAL A 49 -2.99 -1.21 -4.73
N ILE A 50 -4.30 -1.32 -4.91
CA ILE A 50 -5.29 -1.21 -3.82
C ILE A 50 -6.06 -2.53 -3.75
N ASP A 51 -5.90 -3.26 -2.66
CA ASP A 51 -6.65 -4.48 -2.37
C ASP A 51 -7.91 -4.11 -1.56
N PHE A 52 -9.09 -4.48 -2.05
CA PHE A 52 -10.38 -4.22 -1.40
C PHE A 52 -11.19 -5.50 -1.22
N ALA A 53 -12.02 -5.56 -0.18
CA ALA A 53 -12.79 -6.76 0.17
C ALA A 53 -14.17 -6.81 -0.51
N THR A 54 -14.76 -5.64 -0.79
CA THR A 54 -16.12 -5.53 -1.32
C THR A 54 -16.23 -4.52 -2.47
N ILE A 55 -17.30 -4.62 -3.26
CA ILE A 55 -17.62 -3.63 -4.29
C ILE A 55 -17.91 -2.25 -3.69
N GLN A 56 -18.47 -2.19 -2.48
CA GLN A 56 -18.70 -0.94 -1.78
C GLN A 56 -17.39 -0.21 -1.45
N ASP A 57 -16.34 -0.95 -1.09
CA ASP A 57 -15.00 -0.38 -0.87
C ASP A 57 -14.42 0.19 -2.16
N LEU A 58 -14.56 -0.53 -3.29
CA LEU A 58 -14.16 -0.03 -4.59
C LEU A 58 -14.88 1.28 -4.94
N ASN A 59 -16.21 1.34 -4.78
CA ASN A 59 -16.99 2.54 -5.07
C ASN A 59 -16.57 3.74 -4.20
N ARG A 60 -16.27 3.50 -2.91
CA ARG A 60 -15.73 4.54 -2.02
C ARG A 60 -14.36 5.03 -2.51
N ILE A 61 -13.47 4.13 -2.92
CA ILE A 61 -12.16 4.50 -3.47
C ILE A 61 -12.32 5.38 -4.71
N LEU A 62 -13.17 4.96 -5.66
CA LEU A 62 -13.43 5.70 -6.89
C LEU A 62 -13.95 7.11 -6.60
N ALA A 63 -14.90 7.24 -5.66
CA ALA A 63 -15.42 8.54 -5.23
C ALA A 63 -14.33 9.43 -4.59
N GLU A 64 -13.45 8.87 -3.75
CA GLU A 64 -12.36 9.62 -3.10
C GLU A 64 -11.28 10.11 -4.09
N ILE A 65 -11.08 9.41 -5.21
CA ILE A 65 -10.16 9.83 -6.28
C ILE A 65 -10.84 10.68 -7.36
N GLY A 66 -12.13 10.97 -7.23
CA GLY A 66 -12.90 11.81 -8.16
C GLY A 66 -13.26 11.12 -9.47
N GLU A 67 -13.18 9.79 -9.52
CA GLU A 67 -13.62 9.02 -10.69
C GLU A 67 -15.14 8.82 -10.65
N PRO A 68 -15.83 8.95 -11.80
CA PRO A 68 -17.25 8.69 -11.86
C PRO A 68 -17.51 7.22 -11.48
N THR A 69 -18.27 7.01 -10.41
CA THR A 69 -18.79 5.68 -10.09
C THR A 69 -19.91 5.36 -11.07
N GLU A 70 -19.57 4.85 -12.26
CA GLU A 70 -20.55 4.34 -13.24
C GLU A 70 -21.35 3.14 -12.72
N VAL A 71 -21.03 2.62 -11.52
CA VAL A 71 -21.83 1.60 -10.83
C VAL A 71 -23.21 2.16 -10.38
N SER A 72 -23.46 3.46 -10.54
CA SER A 72 -24.78 4.09 -10.43
C SER A 72 -25.49 4.30 -11.78
N LEU A 73 -24.98 3.74 -12.88
CA LEU A 73 -25.66 3.72 -14.17
C LEU A 73 -26.26 2.33 -14.43
N ALA A 74 -27.41 2.07 -13.82
CA ALA A 74 -28.36 1.12 -14.36
C ALA A 74 -29.78 1.47 -13.92
N PRO A 75 -30.74 1.57 -14.86
CA PRO A 75 -30.69 2.25 -16.16
C PRO A 75 -30.95 3.77 -16.06
#